data_AF-A0A372Z6P3-F1
#
_entry.id   AF-A0A372Z6P3-F1
#
_cell.length_a   1.000
_cell.length_b   1.000
_cell.length_c   1.000
_cell.angle_alpha   90.00
_cell.angle_beta   90.00
_cell.angle_gamma   90.00
#
_symmetry.space_group_name_H-M   'P 1'
#
loop_
_entity.id
_entity.type
_entity.pdbx_description
1 polymer ?
#
loop_
_entity_poly.entity_id
_entity_poly.type
_entity_poly.pdbx_seq_one_letter_code
_entity_poly.pdbx_strand_id
1 'polypeptide(L)'
;MVVVILIALCILLLVIIYAQSEIVVITSMMLLILLLLWTKYFKGKSKSKSSDENKIQQIEKQTQTELYLKKNSASENANFEEAFQMAGNGNWSELENWINKTQNNFAEKLRSNYSSLTEDDFHIIFLLRTKKDHAEIAEFLNIKMSSFRVRRGRLKKKMNIECNSFTDYINSLYL
;
A
#
# COMPACT_ATOMS: atom_id res chain seq x y z
N MET A 1 50.20 -80.82 23.03
CA MET A 1 49.04 -79.99 23.43
C MET A 1 49.29 -78.49 23.28
N VAL A 2 50.38 -77.94 23.84
CA VAL A 2 50.68 -76.50 23.77
C VAL A 2 50.80 -75.96 22.33
N VAL A 3 51.47 -76.67 21.43
CA VAL A 3 51.65 -76.24 20.03
C VAL A 3 50.32 -76.14 19.26
N VAL A 4 49.40 -77.08 19.50
CA VAL A 4 48.08 -77.08 18.83
C VAL A 4 47.22 -75.91 19.31
N ILE A 5 47.31 -75.57 20.61
CA ILE A 5 46.61 -74.42 21.20
C ILE A 5 47.17 -73.11 20.63
N LEU A 6 48.50 -73.00 20.48
CA LEU A 6 49.13 -71.80 19.89
C LEU A 6 48.73 -71.60 18.43
N ILE A 7 48.67 -72.67 17.64
CA ILE A 7 48.23 -72.59 16.23
C ILE A 7 46.74 -72.19 16.16
N ALA A 8 45.89 -72.77 17.00
CA ALA A 8 44.47 -72.41 17.06
C ALA A 8 44.25 -70.94 17.45
N LEU A 9 45.00 -70.43 18.42
CA LEU A 9 44.97 -69.01 18.82
C LEU A 9 45.48 -68.09 17.69
N CYS A 10 46.52 -68.50 16.96
CA CYS A 10 47.05 -67.72 15.84
C CYS A 10 46.03 -67.60 14.70
N ILE A 11 45.36 -68.71 14.36
CA ILE A 11 44.29 -68.72 13.34
C ILE A 11 43.10 -67.86 13.81
N LEU A 12 42.71 -67.95 15.09
CA LEU A 12 41.63 -67.13 15.64
C LEU A 12 41.95 -65.63 15.54
N LEU A 13 43.19 -65.22 15.88
CA LEU A 13 43.63 -63.84 15.77
C LEU A 13 43.65 -63.35 14.33
N LEU A 14 44.11 -64.17 13.38
CA LEU A 14 44.10 -63.81 11.95
C LEU A 14 42.67 -63.62 11.42
N VAL A 15 41.72 -64.47 11.85
CA VAL A 15 40.29 -64.32 11.50
C VAL A 15 39.71 -63.03 12.07
N ILE A 16 40.04 -62.67 13.31
CA ILE A 16 39.59 -61.42 13.94
C ILE A 16 40.15 -60.20 13.20
N ILE A 17 41.45 -60.20 12.86
CA ILE A 17 42.09 -59.11 12.12
C ILE A 17 41.46 -58.95 10.73
N TYR A 18 41.24 -60.06 10.04
CA TYR A 18 40.59 -60.08 8.73
C TYR A 18 39.17 -59.49 8.81
N ALA A 19 38.37 -59.92 9.79
CA ALA A 19 37.00 -59.41 10.00
C ALA A 19 36.96 -57.91 10.32
N GLN A 20 37.91 -57.39 11.10
CA GLN A 20 37.99 -55.95 11.40
C GLN A 20 38.29 -55.11 10.14
N SER A 21 39.13 -55.62 9.23
CA SER A 21 39.48 -54.89 8.00
C SER A 21 38.28 -54.68 7.06
N GLU A 22 37.40 -55.66 6.92
CA GLU A 22 36.20 -55.55 6.08
C GLU A 22 35.20 -54.53 6.65
N ILE A 23 35.01 -54.49 7.97
CA ILE A 23 34.11 -53.54 8.64
C ILE A 23 34.58 -52.09 8.43
N VAL A 24 35.88 -51.83 8.53
CA VAL A 24 36.45 -50.49 8.31
C VAL A 24 36.26 -50.02 6.87
N VAL A 25 36.40 -50.92 5.89
CA VAL A 25 36.17 -50.59 4.47
C VAL A 25 34.68 -50.30 4.22
N ILE A 26 33.77 -51.11 4.74
CA ILE A 26 32.32 -50.93 4.55
C ILE A 26 31.85 -49.62 5.20
N THR A 27 32.31 -49.31 6.41
CA THR A 27 31.94 -48.06 7.10
C THR A 27 32.48 -46.83 6.37
N SER A 28 33.69 -46.89 5.83
CA SER A 28 34.28 -45.83 4.99
C SER A 28 33.48 -45.63 3.69
N MET A 29 33.12 -46.71 2.99
CA MET A 29 32.29 -46.63 1.78
C MET A 29 30.89 -46.11 2.07
N MET A 30 30.28 -46.51 3.20
CA MET A 30 28.97 -46.03 3.63
C MET A 30 29.00 -44.53 3.95
N LEU A 31 30.04 -44.05 4.64
CA LEU A 31 30.28 -42.62 4.89
C LEU A 31 30.46 -41.83 3.59
N LEU A 32 31.18 -42.38 2.61
CA LEU A 32 31.36 -41.76 1.30
C LEU A 32 30.02 -41.63 0.55
N ILE A 33 29.20 -42.67 0.58
CA ILE A 33 27.85 -42.67 -0.02
C ILE A 33 26.96 -41.63 0.68
N LEU A 34 27.00 -41.55 2.01
CA LEU A 34 26.26 -40.54 2.77
C LEU A 34 26.70 -39.11 2.42
N LEU A 35 28.01 -38.87 2.24
CA LEU A 35 28.54 -37.59 1.78
C LEU A 35 28.06 -37.25 0.37
N LEU A 36 28.09 -38.21 -0.56
CA LEU A 36 27.60 -38.00 -1.93
C LEU A 36 26.09 -37.70 -1.96
N LEU A 37 25.29 -38.40 -1.16
CA LEU A 37 23.87 -38.12 -1.01
C LEU A 37 23.62 -36.73 -0.39
N TRP A 38 24.42 -36.33 0.60
CA TRP A 38 24.34 -35.01 1.22
C TRP A 38 24.64 -33.89 0.23
N THR A 39 25.67 -34.04 -0.60
CA THR A 39 26.01 -33.04 -1.63
C THR A 39 24.90 -32.85 -2.67
N LYS A 40 24.24 -33.94 -3.09
CA LYS A 40 23.08 -33.88 -4.00
C LYS A 40 21.84 -33.27 -3.34
N TYR A 41 21.57 -33.62 -2.09
CA TYR A 41 20.44 -33.08 -1.33
C TYR A 41 20.57 -31.55 -1.13
N PHE A 42 21.79 -31.04 -0.94
CA PHE A 42 22.01 -29.61 -0.67
C PHE A 42 21.84 -28.72 -1.91
N LYS A 43 22.19 -29.20 -3.12
CA LYS A 43 22.20 -28.39 -4.36
C LYS A 43 20.80 -28.02 -4.88
N GLY A 44 19.76 -28.78 -4.53
CA GLY A 44 18.39 -28.57 -5.05
C GLY A 44 17.55 -27.51 -4.32
N LYS A 45 17.91 -27.11 -3.09
CA LYS A 45 17.06 -26.28 -2.21
C LYS A 45 17.36 -24.76 -2.27
N SER A 46 18.51 -24.36 -2.82
CA SER A 46 18.97 -22.95 -2.75
C SER A 46 18.39 -22.02 -3.82
N LYS A 47 18.08 -22.51 -5.03
CA LYS A 47 17.62 -21.65 -6.14
C LYS A 47 16.14 -21.23 -6.07
N SER A 48 15.24 -22.10 -5.59
CA SER A 48 13.82 -21.76 -5.44
C SER A 48 13.61 -20.79 -4.26
N LYS A 49 14.22 -21.08 -3.10
CA LYS A 49 14.06 -20.26 -1.90
C LYS A 49 14.50 -18.80 -2.09
N SER A 50 15.63 -18.56 -2.77
CA SER A 50 16.12 -17.20 -3.05
C SER A 50 15.24 -16.42 -4.04
N SER A 51 14.65 -17.09 -5.04
CA SER A 51 13.74 -16.41 -5.97
C SER A 51 12.41 -16.05 -5.32
N ASP A 52 11.93 -16.87 -4.39
CA ASP A 52 10.66 -16.63 -3.71
C ASP A 52 10.82 -15.57 -2.61
N GLU A 53 11.93 -15.55 -1.88
CA GLU A 53 12.27 -14.50 -0.91
C GLU A 53 12.37 -13.11 -1.57
N ASN A 54 13.00 -13.02 -2.75
CA ASN A 54 13.06 -11.75 -3.50
C ASN A 54 11.68 -11.24 -3.93
N LYS A 55 10.77 -12.15 -4.35
CA LYS A 55 9.39 -11.80 -4.70
C LYS A 55 8.60 -11.35 -3.49
N ILE A 56 8.73 -12.06 -2.36
CA ILE A 56 8.08 -11.71 -1.09
C ILE A 56 8.56 -10.32 -0.63
N GLN A 57 9.87 -10.06 -0.68
CA GLN A 57 10.44 -8.77 -0.30
C GLN A 57 9.97 -7.61 -1.21
N GLN A 58 9.75 -7.87 -2.50
CA GLN A 58 9.18 -6.88 -3.41
C GLN A 58 7.70 -6.60 -3.08
N ILE A 59 6.91 -7.64 -2.80
CA ILE A 59 5.49 -7.51 -2.41
C ILE A 59 5.35 -6.75 -1.09
N GLU A 60 6.20 -7.04 -0.10
CA GLU A 60 6.21 -6.33 1.19
C GLU A 60 6.51 -4.84 1.01
N LYS A 61 7.51 -4.50 0.18
CA LYS A 61 7.82 -3.11 -0.15
C LYS A 61 6.65 -2.40 -0.82
N GLN A 62 6.01 -3.04 -1.80
CA GLN A 62 4.84 -2.50 -2.50
C GLN A 62 3.66 -2.29 -1.55
N THR A 63 3.33 -3.31 -0.75
CA THR A 63 2.26 -3.26 0.26
C THR A 63 2.49 -2.13 1.26
N GLN A 64 3.75 -1.96 1.71
CA GLN A 64 4.12 -0.90 2.62
C GLN A 64 3.89 0.49 1.99
N THR A 65 4.28 0.70 0.73
CA THR A 65 3.99 1.96 0.00
C THR A 65 2.50 2.22 -0.14
N GLU A 66 1.69 1.21 -0.46
CA GLU A 66 0.24 1.34 -0.56
C GLU A 66 -0.39 1.72 0.79
N LEU A 67 0.09 1.14 1.89
CA LEU A 67 -0.35 1.49 3.24
C LEU A 67 -0.01 2.95 3.59
N TYR A 68 1.18 3.42 3.24
CA TYR A 68 1.55 4.84 3.44
C TYR A 68 0.65 5.79 2.62
N LEU A 69 0.41 5.49 1.35
CA LEU A 69 -0.47 6.28 0.50
C LEU A 69 -1.91 6.28 1.02
N LYS A 70 -2.42 5.11 1.42
CA LYS A 70 -3.76 4.97 2.00
C LYS A 70 -3.90 5.78 3.28
N LYS A 71 -2.90 5.73 4.18
CA LYS A 71 -2.90 6.53 5.42
C LYS A 71 -2.91 8.04 5.13
N ASN A 72 -2.11 8.49 4.16
CA ASN A 72 -2.08 9.90 3.77
C ASN A 72 -3.42 10.34 3.16
N SER A 73 -3.99 9.53 2.25
CA SER A 73 -5.31 9.80 1.67
C SER A 73 -6.42 9.81 2.73
N ALA A 74 -6.37 8.94 3.74
CA ALA A 74 -7.33 8.94 4.83
C ALA A 74 -7.21 10.20 5.70
N SER A 75 -6.00 10.66 6.01
CA SER A 75 -5.78 11.91 6.74
C SER A 75 -6.22 13.13 5.93
N GLU A 76 -5.96 13.15 4.63
CA GLU A 76 -6.39 14.23 3.74
C GLU A 76 -7.92 14.26 3.63
N ASN A 77 -8.55 13.10 3.44
CA ASN A 77 -10.00 12.97 3.42
C ASN A 77 -10.64 13.39 4.76
N ALA A 78 -10.01 13.09 5.90
CA ALA A 78 -10.47 13.56 7.20
C ALA A 78 -10.45 15.09 7.30
N ASN A 79 -9.38 15.75 6.81
CA ASN A 79 -9.30 17.21 6.81
C ASN A 79 -10.40 17.85 5.94
N PHE A 80 -10.72 17.25 4.79
CA PHE A 80 -11.80 17.72 3.90
C PHE A 80 -13.19 17.44 4.48
N GLU A 81 -13.37 16.32 5.19
CA GLU A 81 -14.60 16.00 5.93
C GLU A 81 -14.86 17.04 7.02
N GLU A 82 -13.85 17.31 7.86
CA GLU A 82 -13.93 18.33 8.91
C GLU A 82 -14.30 19.70 8.35
N ALA A 83 -13.71 20.09 7.22
CA ALA A 83 -14.06 21.32 6.51
C ALA A 83 -15.53 21.34 6.06
N PHE A 84 -16.04 20.24 5.50
CA PHE A 84 -17.44 20.13 5.10
C PHE A 84 -18.40 20.24 6.31
N GLN A 85 -18.02 19.67 7.46
CA GLN A 85 -18.82 19.77 8.68
C GLN A 85 -18.89 21.20 9.26
N MET A 86 -17.88 22.05 9.02
CA MET A 86 -17.96 23.48 9.37
C MET A 86 -19.17 24.15 8.71
N ALA A 87 -19.45 23.83 7.43
CA ALA A 87 -20.65 24.31 6.75
C ALA A 87 -21.94 23.72 7.34
N GLY A 88 -21.92 22.44 7.74
CA GLY A 88 -23.07 21.77 8.38
C GLY A 88 -23.49 22.40 9.71
N ASN A 89 -22.53 22.94 10.45
CA ASN A 89 -22.78 23.70 11.67
C ASN A 89 -23.21 25.15 11.42
N GLY A 90 -23.31 25.57 10.16
CA GLY A 90 -23.61 26.95 9.75
C GLY A 90 -22.41 27.90 9.82
N ASN A 91 -21.20 27.40 10.10
CA ASN A 91 -19.99 28.21 10.27
C ASN A 91 -19.29 28.47 8.92
N TRP A 92 -19.96 29.17 8.02
CA TRP A 92 -19.41 29.48 6.68
C TRP A 92 -18.10 30.27 6.72
N SER A 93 -17.96 31.18 7.68
CA SER A 93 -16.71 31.95 7.88
C SER A 93 -15.54 31.05 8.28
N GLU A 94 -15.79 30.00 9.05
CA GLU A 94 -14.76 29.03 9.44
C GLU A 94 -14.31 28.19 8.25
N LEU A 95 -15.25 27.71 7.43
CA LEU A 95 -14.95 27.02 6.18
C LEU A 95 -14.14 27.93 5.23
N GLU A 96 -14.55 29.19 5.08
CA GLU A 96 -13.85 30.15 4.24
C GLU A 96 -12.40 30.37 4.70
N ASN A 97 -12.18 30.55 6.01
CA ASN A 97 -10.85 30.67 6.59
C ASN A 97 -10.00 29.42 6.37
N TRP A 98 -10.61 28.23 6.54
CA TRP A 98 -9.94 26.97 6.28
C TRP A 98 -9.54 26.84 4.80
N ILE A 99 -10.43 27.18 3.88
CA ILE A 99 -10.16 27.19 2.42
C ILE A 99 -9.02 28.16 2.10
N ASN A 100 -9.02 29.38 2.64
CA ASN A 100 -7.95 30.33 2.38
C ASN A 100 -6.60 29.83 2.89
N LYS A 101 -6.58 29.27 4.11
CA LYS A 101 -5.37 28.73 4.73
C LYS A 101 -4.80 27.52 3.99
N THR A 102 -5.67 26.64 3.47
CA THR A 102 -5.25 25.36 2.87
C THR A 102 -5.17 25.39 1.35
N GLN A 103 -5.85 26.32 0.69
CA GLN A 103 -6.00 26.39 -0.77
C GLN A 103 -5.59 27.77 -1.31
N ASN A 104 -4.43 28.29 -0.89
CA ASN A 104 -3.79 29.46 -1.50
C ASN A 104 -4.69 30.72 -1.57
N ASN A 105 -5.34 31.08 -0.46
CA ASN A 105 -6.27 32.21 -0.38
C ASN A 105 -7.37 32.18 -1.46
N PHE A 106 -7.86 30.97 -1.79
CA PHE A 106 -8.83 30.76 -2.87
C PHE A 106 -10.09 31.60 -2.70
N ALA A 107 -10.67 31.68 -1.51
CA ALA A 107 -11.93 32.38 -1.29
C ALA A 107 -11.77 33.90 -1.47
N GLU A 108 -10.69 34.47 -0.93
CA GLU A 108 -10.37 35.90 -1.14
C GLU A 108 -10.19 36.22 -2.63
N LYS A 109 -9.41 35.41 -3.35
CA LYS A 109 -9.20 35.57 -4.79
C LYS A 109 -10.50 35.40 -5.57
N LEU A 110 -11.34 34.44 -5.19
CA LEU A 110 -12.63 34.20 -5.84
C LEU A 110 -13.57 35.39 -5.65
N ARG A 111 -13.69 35.92 -4.44
CA ARG A 111 -14.51 37.10 -4.14
C ARG A 111 -14.03 38.35 -4.88
N SER A 112 -12.71 38.55 -4.95
CA SER A 112 -12.12 39.67 -5.68
C SER A 112 -12.38 39.60 -7.19
N ASN A 113 -12.31 38.41 -7.78
CA ASN A 113 -12.45 38.23 -9.23
C ASN A 113 -13.91 38.08 -9.69
N TYR A 114 -14.81 37.65 -8.79
CA TYR A 114 -16.21 37.41 -9.09
C TYR A 114 -17.14 38.12 -8.09
N SER A 115 -16.97 39.43 -7.96
CA SER A 115 -17.72 40.29 -7.01
C SER A 115 -19.23 40.36 -7.25
N SER A 116 -19.71 39.92 -8.41
CA SER A 116 -21.14 39.85 -8.74
C SER A 116 -21.85 38.60 -8.20
N LEU A 117 -21.11 37.65 -7.63
CA LEU A 117 -21.68 36.44 -7.03
C LEU A 117 -22.29 36.75 -5.67
N THR A 118 -23.38 36.06 -5.33
CA THR A 118 -24.01 36.16 -4.00
C THR A 118 -23.28 35.30 -2.97
N GLU A 119 -23.48 35.51 -1.67
CA GLU A 119 -22.98 34.58 -0.63
C GLU A 119 -23.40 33.14 -0.89
N ASP A 120 -24.65 32.95 -1.28
CA ASP A 120 -25.24 31.69 -1.70
C ASP A 120 -24.57 31.04 -2.92
N ASP A 121 -23.83 31.81 -3.74
CA ASP A 121 -23.05 31.30 -4.86
C ASP A 121 -21.66 30.87 -4.35
N PHE A 122 -21.03 31.67 -3.49
CA PHE A 122 -19.75 31.36 -2.86
C PHE A 122 -19.82 30.10 -2.02
N HIS A 123 -20.88 29.92 -1.21
CA HIS A 123 -21.11 28.71 -0.42
C HIS A 123 -21.10 27.44 -1.30
N ILE A 124 -21.78 27.48 -2.45
CA ILE A 124 -21.79 26.34 -3.38
C ILE A 124 -20.39 26.04 -3.91
N ILE A 125 -19.60 27.07 -4.23
CA ILE A 125 -18.23 26.90 -4.71
C ILE A 125 -17.32 26.37 -3.59
N PHE A 126 -17.51 26.81 -2.35
CA PHE A 126 -16.78 26.32 -1.17
C PHE A 126 -17.09 24.84 -0.90
N LEU A 127 -18.35 24.42 -0.97
CA LEU A 127 -18.73 23.01 -0.89
C LEU A 127 -18.11 22.16 -2.02
N LEU A 128 -17.96 22.72 -3.23
CA LEU A 128 -17.23 22.02 -4.30
C LEU A 128 -15.73 21.88 -4.00
N ARG A 129 -15.16 22.77 -3.19
CA ARG A 129 -13.75 22.75 -2.77
C ARG A 129 -13.46 21.83 -1.58
N THR A 130 -14.47 21.29 -0.91
CA THR A 130 -14.29 20.26 0.13
C THR A 130 -14.20 18.83 -0.44
N LYS A 131 -14.06 18.68 -1.76
CA LYS A 131 -13.91 17.37 -2.47
C LYS A 131 -15.10 16.41 -2.28
N LYS A 132 -16.23 16.91 -1.82
CA LYS A 132 -17.48 16.16 -1.72
C LYS A 132 -18.10 15.89 -3.08
N ASP A 133 -18.76 14.74 -3.18
CA ASP A 133 -19.46 14.42 -4.41
C ASP A 133 -20.72 15.29 -4.58
N HIS A 134 -21.29 15.29 -5.78
CA HIS A 134 -22.46 16.15 -6.05
C HIS A 134 -23.71 15.67 -5.32
N ALA A 135 -23.81 14.38 -5.00
CA ALA A 135 -24.96 13.80 -4.30
C ALA A 135 -24.95 14.22 -2.82
N GLU A 136 -23.80 14.12 -2.15
CA GLU A 136 -23.57 14.58 -0.78
C GLU A 136 -23.89 16.08 -0.65
N ILE A 137 -23.39 16.90 -1.58
CA ILE A 137 -23.68 18.34 -1.58
C ILE A 137 -25.17 18.61 -1.82
N ALA A 138 -25.82 17.87 -2.72
CA ALA A 138 -27.24 18.05 -3.00
C ALA A 138 -28.10 17.67 -1.78
N GLU A 139 -27.75 16.57 -1.09
CA GLU A 139 -28.39 16.14 0.16
C GLU A 139 -28.18 17.15 1.28
N PHE A 140 -26.96 17.66 1.45
CA PHE A 140 -26.63 18.72 2.40
C PHE A 140 -27.48 19.98 2.20
N LEU A 141 -27.68 20.38 0.94
CA LEU A 141 -28.51 21.52 0.57
C LEU A 141 -30.02 21.21 0.60
N ASN A 142 -30.40 19.97 0.90
CA ASN A 142 -31.78 19.45 0.86
C ASN A 142 -32.47 19.71 -0.50
N ILE A 143 -31.76 19.42 -1.60
CA ILE A 143 -32.26 19.56 -2.97
C ILE A 143 -31.99 18.31 -3.80
N LYS A 144 -32.71 18.18 -4.92
CA LYS A 144 -32.44 17.12 -5.90
C LYS A 144 -31.12 17.37 -6.64
N MET A 145 -30.44 16.28 -7.00
CA MET A 145 -29.25 16.30 -7.86
C MET A 145 -29.45 17.06 -9.19
N SER A 146 -30.64 16.95 -9.79
CA SER A 146 -31.01 17.71 -11.00
C SER A 146 -31.06 19.22 -10.74
N SER A 147 -31.62 19.65 -9.61
CA SER A 147 -31.64 21.05 -9.19
C SER A 147 -30.24 21.58 -8.93
N PHE A 148 -29.38 20.79 -8.28
CA PHE A 148 -27.98 21.16 -8.06
C PHE A 148 -27.21 21.32 -9.38
N ARG A 149 -27.42 20.41 -10.35
CA ARG A 149 -26.87 20.54 -11.72
C ARG A 149 -27.29 21.86 -12.39
N VAL A 150 -28.57 22.23 -12.30
CA VAL A 150 -29.07 23.51 -12.85
C VAL A 150 -28.44 24.71 -12.14
N ARG A 151 -28.29 24.66 -10.81
CA ARG A 151 -27.65 25.73 -10.02
C ARG A 151 -26.19 25.93 -10.43
N ARG A 152 -25.42 24.86 -10.62
CA ARG A 152 -24.06 24.92 -11.18
C ARG A 152 -24.04 25.48 -12.61
N GLY A 153 -25.02 25.14 -13.44
CA GLY A 153 -25.17 25.73 -14.77
C GLY A 153 -25.39 27.24 -14.74
N ARG A 154 -26.13 27.75 -13.74
CA ARG A 154 -26.29 29.20 -13.51
C ARG A 154 -24.99 29.85 -13.03
N LEU A 155 -24.28 29.22 -12.10
CA LEU A 155 -22.96 29.70 -11.62
C LEU A 155 -21.96 29.82 -12.77
N LYS A 156 -21.87 28.79 -13.61
CA LYS A 156 -21.04 28.81 -14.82
C LYS A 156 -21.32 30.03 -15.70
N LYS A 157 -22.61 30.35 -15.92
CA LYS A 157 -23.02 31.55 -16.68
C LYS A 157 -22.69 32.86 -15.96
N LYS A 158 -22.97 32.96 -14.65
CA LYS A 158 -22.65 34.14 -13.83
C LYS A 158 -21.15 34.47 -13.84
N MET A 159 -20.31 33.44 -13.81
CA MET A 159 -18.86 33.57 -13.87
C MET A 159 -18.31 33.71 -15.30
N ASN A 160 -19.17 33.66 -16.32
CA ASN A 160 -18.80 33.72 -17.73
C ASN A 160 -17.72 32.70 -18.16
N ILE A 161 -17.87 31.43 -17.76
CA ILE A 161 -16.89 30.37 -18.02
C ILE A 161 -17.41 29.40 -19.09
N GLU A 162 -16.56 29.08 -20.06
CA GLU A 162 -16.79 28.01 -21.02
C GLU A 162 -15.95 26.77 -20.69
N CYS A 163 -16.55 25.81 -19.98
CA CYS A 163 -15.90 24.55 -19.59
C CYS A 163 -16.83 23.33 -19.69
N ASN A 164 -16.28 22.13 -19.87
CA ASN A 164 -17.08 20.89 -19.90
C ASN A 164 -17.59 20.51 -18.51
N SER A 165 -16.73 20.65 -17.50
CA SER A 165 -17.04 20.36 -16.10
C SER A 165 -16.78 21.61 -15.26
N PHE A 166 -17.84 22.12 -14.64
CA PHE A 166 -17.72 23.27 -13.74
C PHE A 166 -16.89 22.92 -12.49
N THR A 167 -17.04 21.71 -11.97
CA THR A 167 -16.31 21.24 -10.79
C THR A 167 -14.81 21.15 -11.07
N ASP A 168 -14.41 20.66 -12.25
CA ASP A 168 -12.99 20.54 -12.60
C ASP A 168 -12.35 21.92 -12.82
N TYR A 169 -13.09 22.85 -13.44
CA TYR A 169 -12.68 24.25 -13.53
C TYR A 169 -12.48 24.85 -12.14
N ILE A 170 -13.47 24.71 -11.25
CA ILE A 170 -13.36 25.25 -9.89
C ILE A 170 -12.16 24.65 -9.16
N ASN A 171 -11.92 23.34 -9.28
CA ASN A 171 -10.80 22.66 -8.64
C ASN A 171 -9.41 23.08 -9.17
N SER A 172 -9.32 23.53 -10.42
CA SER A 172 -8.06 23.97 -11.05
C SER A 172 -7.75 25.45 -10.86
N LEU A 173 -8.73 26.24 -10.41
CA LEU A 173 -8.59 27.69 -10.23
C LEU A 173 -7.64 28.04 -9.06
N TYR A 174 -6.66 28.93 -9.29
CA TYR A 174 -5.71 29.41 -8.26
C TYR A 174 -4.85 28.34 -7.55
N LEU A 175 -4.67 27.17 -8.17
CA LEU A 175 -3.69 26.17 -7.74
C LEU A 175 -2.26 26.70 -7.86
#